data_AF-A0A816HEU9-F1
#
_entry.id   AF-A0A816HEU9-F1
#
_cell.length_a   1.000
_cell.length_b   1.000
_cell.length_c   1.000
_cell.angle_alpha   90.00
_cell.angle_beta   90.00
_cell.angle_gamma   90.00
#
_symmetry.space_group_name_H-M   'P 1'
#
loop_
_entity.id
_entity.type
_entity.pdbx_description
1 polymer ?
#
loop_
_entity_poly.entity_id
_entity_poly.type
_entity_poly.pdbx_seq_one_letter_code
_entity_poly.pdbx_strand_id
1 'polypeptide(L)'
;MGKKNREHNSTISSTSSTRQQDETFEYLTKTFNRKDGPIPAMCDVTRPHVDSFNWMLKEGLMKAASAILPLEFETNTKLRVKLKFVSLEIARPKAKVVAGANRLSHYVYPAEARMGKSTYSGTLHARIHGEVFDQNGKLIGRESYDRSLGPIPVMVRV
;
A
#
# COMPACT_ATOMS: atom_id res chain seq x y z
N MET A 1 75.44 30.00 46.00
CA MET A 1 75.73 31.18 45.17
C MET A 1 75.47 30.79 43.72
N GLY A 2 74.49 31.40 43.03
CA GLY A 2 74.15 31.11 41.61
C GLY A 2 72.65 31.19 41.35
N LYS A 3 72.21 32.26 40.67
CA LYS A 3 70.83 32.79 40.59
C LYS A 3 69.99 32.19 39.45
N LYS A 4 68.68 32.12 39.70
CA LYS A 4 67.49 32.48 38.89
C LYS A 4 67.36 32.12 37.39
N ASN A 5 66.23 31.48 37.04
CA ASN A 5 65.10 32.00 36.21
C ASN A 5 64.26 30.78 35.76
N ARG A 6 63.07 30.48 36.31
CA ARG A 6 61.74 31.00 35.92
C ARG A 6 61.59 31.29 34.43
N GLU A 7 61.03 30.33 33.71
CA GLU A 7 60.23 30.57 32.51
C GLU A 7 58.83 30.00 32.74
N HIS A 8 57.85 30.91 32.79
CA HIS A 8 56.47 30.61 32.50
C HIS A 8 56.33 30.48 30.99
N ASN A 9 55.77 29.39 30.51
CA ASN A 9 55.03 29.41 29.25
C ASN A 9 53.71 28.67 29.42
N SER A 10 52.66 29.47 29.38
CA SER A 10 51.28 29.09 29.18
C SER A 10 51.12 28.33 27.87
N THR A 11 50.45 27.18 27.90
CA THR A 11 49.78 26.66 26.71
C THR A 11 48.40 26.17 27.13
N ILE A 12 47.41 27.03 26.90
CA ILE A 12 46.03 26.64 26.70
C ILE A 12 46.01 25.89 25.37
N SER A 13 45.57 24.64 25.35
CA SER A 13 44.96 24.07 24.15
C SER A 13 43.94 23.02 24.58
N SER A 14 42.71 23.51 24.74
CA SER A 14 41.49 22.74 24.60
C SER A 14 41.45 22.04 23.25
N THR A 15 41.36 20.72 23.23
CA THR A 15 40.79 20.00 22.09
C THR A 15 39.84 18.93 22.60
N SER A 16 38.57 19.32 22.62
CA SER A 16 37.41 18.45 22.58
C SER A 16 37.62 17.34 21.54
N SER A 17 37.72 16.09 21.99
CA SER A 17 37.77 14.93 21.12
C SER A 17 36.39 14.70 20.49
N THR A 18 36.11 15.41 19.40
CA THR A 18 35.05 15.01 18.47
C THR A 18 35.48 13.65 17.89
N ARG A 19 34.80 12.57 18.29
CA ARG A 19 34.92 11.27 17.62
C ARG A 19 34.52 11.48 16.16
N GLN A 20 35.49 11.62 15.26
CA GLN A 20 35.28 11.38 13.85
C GLN A 20 34.95 9.89 13.71
N GLN A 21 33.71 9.59 13.32
CA GLN A 21 33.41 8.29 12.78
C GLN A 21 34.20 8.19 11.47
N ASP A 22 35.12 7.24 11.37
CA ASP A 22 35.78 6.94 10.11
C ASP A 22 34.70 6.46 9.12
N GLU A 23 34.30 7.33 8.21
CA GLU A 23 33.31 7.04 7.17
C GLU A 23 33.91 6.06 6.15
N THR A 24 33.94 4.77 6.51
CA THR A 24 34.34 3.72 5.57
C THR A 24 33.22 3.46 4.57
N PHE A 25 33.56 3.41 3.28
CA PHE A 25 32.65 3.06 2.17
C PHE A 25 32.29 1.56 2.14
N GLU A 26 31.81 1.03 3.26
CA GLU A 26 31.46 -0.38 3.46
C GLU A 26 30.44 -0.88 2.41
N TYR A 27 29.46 -0.04 2.07
CA TYR A 27 28.42 -0.35 1.09
C TYR A 27 28.86 -0.24 -0.38
N LEU A 28 30.02 0.39 -0.67
CA LEU A 28 30.58 0.40 -2.02
C LEU A 28 31.36 -0.89 -2.32
N THR A 29 31.85 -1.59 -1.29
CA THR A 29 32.78 -2.71 -1.44
C THR A 29 32.17 -4.08 -1.16
N LYS A 30 31.12 -4.18 -0.31
CA LYS A 30 30.57 -5.49 0.11
C LYS A 30 29.35 -6.01 -0.68
N THR A 31 28.63 -5.14 -1.39
CA THR A 31 27.26 -5.42 -1.86
C THR A 31 27.09 -5.55 -3.37
N PHE A 32 28.10 -5.19 -4.17
CA PHE A 32 28.03 -5.43 -5.61
C PHE A 32 28.00 -6.95 -5.84
N ASN A 33 26.95 -7.45 -6.50
CA ASN A 33 26.70 -8.87 -6.83
C ASN A 33 26.13 -9.78 -5.72
N ARG A 34 25.74 -9.25 -4.55
CA ARG A 34 25.11 -10.03 -3.48
C ARG A 34 23.58 -9.87 -3.49
N LYS A 35 22.81 -10.96 -3.39
CA LYS A 35 21.35 -10.92 -3.17
C LYS A 35 21.07 -10.63 -1.70
N ASP A 36 21.47 -9.47 -1.23
CA ASP A 36 21.11 -9.02 0.11
C ASP A 36 19.68 -8.45 0.10
N GLY A 37 19.00 -8.52 1.24
CA GLY A 37 17.66 -7.96 1.41
C GLY A 37 17.65 -6.44 1.23
N PRO A 38 16.45 -5.81 1.19
CA PRO A 38 16.34 -4.38 1.02
C PRO A 38 17.02 -3.62 2.17
N ILE A 39 17.67 -2.50 1.84
CA ILE A 39 18.41 -1.66 2.79
C ILE A 39 17.42 -1.00 3.75
N PRO A 40 17.55 -1.19 5.08
CA PRO A 40 16.57 -0.69 6.05
C PRO A 40 16.29 0.82 5.94
N ALA A 41 17.34 1.62 5.79
CA ALA A 41 17.21 3.08 5.65
C ALA A 41 16.38 3.48 4.42
N MET A 42 16.42 2.70 3.33
CA MET A 42 15.61 2.96 2.14
C MET A 42 14.14 2.55 2.35
N CYS A 43 13.90 1.45 3.08
CA CYS A 43 12.54 1.06 3.45
C CYS A 43 11.87 2.11 4.32
N ASP A 44 12.59 2.72 5.27
CA ASP A 44 12.03 3.73 6.18
C ASP A 44 11.51 4.97 5.45
N VAL A 45 12.16 5.39 4.36
CA VAL A 45 11.71 6.52 3.53
C VAL A 45 10.39 6.21 2.81
N THR A 46 10.17 4.96 2.39
CA THR A 46 8.96 4.55 1.66
C THR A 46 7.84 4.02 2.56
N ARG A 47 8.16 3.75 3.84
CA ARG A 47 7.29 3.13 4.81
C ARG A 47 5.93 3.82 4.98
N PRO A 48 5.80 5.15 5.08
CA PRO A 48 4.49 5.80 5.24
C PRO A 48 3.53 5.52 4.08
N HIS A 49 4.05 5.41 2.86
CA HIS A 49 3.25 5.09 1.68
C HIS A 49 2.77 3.63 1.71
N VAL A 50 3.68 2.71 2.02
CA VAL A 50 3.35 1.28 2.10
C VAL A 50 2.37 1.02 3.24
N ASP A 51 2.57 1.64 4.40
CA ASP A 51 1.72 1.48 5.57
C ASP A 51 0.33 2.08 5.36
N SER A 52 0.22 3.26 4.73
CA SER A 52 -1.08 3.85 4.40
C SER A 52 -1.87 3.00 3.39
N PHE A 53 -1.21 2.44 2.38
CA PHE A 53 -1.86 1.52 1.43
C PHE A 53 -2.29 0.21 2.11
N ASN A 54 -1.44 -0.36 2.97
CA ASN A 54 -1.78 -1.55 3.75
C ASN A 54 -2.96 -1.29 4.69
N TRP A 55 -3.02 -0.13 5.33
CA TRP A 55 -4.15 0.26 6.16
C TRP A 55 -5.43 0.39 5.33
N MET A 56 -5.35 1.01 4.13
CA MET A 56 -6.47 1.09 3.21
C MET A 56 -7.03 -0.30 2.86
N LEU A 57 -6.17 -1.27 2.56
CA LEU A 57 -6.57 -2.64 2.24
C LEU A 57 -7.19 -3.39 3.43
N LYS A 58 -6.65 -3.19 4.64
CA LYS A 58 -7.11 -3.91 5.85
C LYS A 58 -8.39 -3.34 6.43
N GLU A 59 -8.49 -2.01 6.52
CA GLU A 59 -9.58 -1.33 7.22
C GLU A 59 -10.27 -0.27 6.36
N GLY A 60 -9.51 0.47 5.56
CA GLY A 60 -10.04 1.62 4.81
C GLY A 60 -11.18 1.26 3.87
N LEU A 61 -11.05 0.16 3.12
CA LEU A 61 -12.07 -0.30 2.17
C LEU A 61 -13.38 -0.72 2.86
N MET A 62 -13.29 -1.41 4.00
CA MET A 62 -14.46 -1.80 4.80
C MET A 62 -15.17 -0.58 5.41
N LYS A 63 -14.38 0.37 5.94
CA LYS A 63 -14.91 1.65 6.45
C LYS A 63 -15.57 2.45 5.33
N ALA A 64 -14.96 2.49 4.15
CA ALA A 64 -15.52 3.16 2.97
C ALA A 64 -16.84 2.52 2.53
N ALA A 65 -16.91 1.20 2.43
CA ALA A 65 -18.15 0.49 2.08
C ALA A 65 -19.30 0.83 3.05
N SER A 66 -19.00 0.94 4.35
CA SER A 66 -19.98 1.27 5.39
C SER A 66 -20.38 2.75 5.39
N ALA A 67 -19.50 3.64 4.96
CA ALA A 67 -19.73 5.08 4.90
C ALA A 67 -20.55 5.51 3.67
N ILE A 68 -20.55 4.71 2.60
CA ILE A 68 -21.39 4.98 1.42
C ILE A 68 -22.86 4.86 1.80
N LEU A 69 -23.61 5.93 1.56
CA LEU A 69 -25.05 5.97 1.80
C LEU A 69 -25.76 4.93 0.90
N PRO A 70 -26.72 4.15 1.45
CA PRO A 70 -27.52 3.25 0.64
C PRO A 70 -28.28 4.05 -0.43
N LEU A 71 -28.27 3.53 -1.67
CA LEU A 71 -29.06 4.10 -2.75
C LEU A 71 -30.48 3.55 -2.65
N GLU A 72 -31.46 4.44 -2.54
CA GLU A 72 -32.87 4.08 -2.47
C GLU A 72 -33.63 4.72 -3.63
N PHE A 73 -34.43 3.93 -4.33
CA PHE A 73 -35.27 4.40 -5.42
C PHE A 73 -36.55 3.57 -5.54
N GLU A 74 -37.56 4.13 -6.18
CA GLU A 74 -38.84 3.48 -6.43
C GLU A 74 -38.92 3.03 -7.90
N THR A 75 -39.47 1.85 -8.14
CA THR A 75 -39.73 1.34 -9.49
C THR A 75 -41.10 1.79 -9.99
N ASN A 76 -41.34 1.69 -11.30
CA ASN A 76 -42.67 1.95 -11.89
C ASN A 76 -43.80 1.05 -11.32
N THR A 77 -43.44 -0.07 -10.69
CA THR A 77 -44.35 -0.98 -10.00
C THR A 77 -44.61 -0.58 -8.53
N LYS A 78 -44.15 0.60 -8.11
CA LYS A 78 -44.21 1.14 -6.73
C LYS A 78 -43.50 0.27 -5.69
N LEU A 79 -42.46 -0.46 -6.10
CA LEU A 79 -41.60 -1.17 -5.17
C LEU A 79 -40.42 -0.26 -4.81
N ARG A 80 -40.07 -0.22 -3.53
CA ARG A 80 -38.89 0.52 -3.06
C ARG A 80 -37.70 -0.43 -3.02
N VAL A 81 -36.63 -0.06 -3.72
CA VAL A 81 -35.38 -0.82 -3.78
C VAL A 81 -34.32 -0.06 -2.99
N LYS A 82 -33.58 -0.78 -2.16
CA LYS A 82 -32.44 -0.26 -1.38
C LYS A 82 -31.19 -1.06 -1.72
N LEU A 83 -30.17 -0.39 -2.22
CA LEU A 83 -28.87 -0.97 -2.53
C LEU A 83 -27.82 -0.47 -1.53
N LYS A 84 -27.04 -1.38 -0.96
CA LYS A 84 -25.99 -1.05 0.02
C LYS A 84 -24.70 -1.82 -0.28
N PHE A 85 -23.56 -1.13 -0.27
CA PHE A 85 -22.26 -1.79 -0.28
C PHE A 85 -21.99 -2.49 1.05
N VAL A 86 -21.52 -3.73 0.98
CA VAL A 86 -21.22 -4.57 2.15
C VAL A 86 -19.74 -4.76 2.31
N SER A 87 -19.04 -5.08 1.22
CA SER A 87 -17.59 -5.20 1.22
C SER A 87 -16.99 -4.71 -0.09
N LEU A 88 -15.74 -4.27 0.01
CA LEU A 88 -14.89 -3.88 -1.10
C LEU A 88 -13.54 -4.57 -0.91
N GLU A 89 -13.06 -5.27 -1.93
CA GLU A 89 -11.82 -6.05 -1.88
C GLU A 89 -11.02 -5.87 -3.15
N ILE A 90 -9.71 -5.63 -3.03
CA ILE A 90 -8.81 -5.54 -4.18
C ILE A 90 -8.09 -6.88 -4.34
N ALA A 91 -8.34 -7.56 -5.46
CA ALA A 91 -7.65 -8.78 -5.81
C ALA A 91 -6.17 -8.51 -6.16
N ARG A 92 -5.31 -9.51 -5.95
CA ARG A 92 -3.91 -9.43 -6.40
C ARG A 92 -3.84 -9.32 -7.93
N PRO A 93 -2.85 -8.59 -8.49
CA PRO A 93 -2.68 -8.48 -9.93
C PRO A 93 -2.52 -9.84 -10.60
N LYS A 94 -3.37 -10.10 -11.59
CA LYS A 94 -3.44 -11.35 -12.35
C LYS A 94 -3.38 -11.06 -13.83
N ALA A 95 -2.76 -11.94 -14.59
CA ALA A 95 -2.69 -11.80 -16.04
C ALA A 95 -4.11 -11.92 -16.63
N LYS A 96 -4.42 -11.08 -17.62
CA LYS A 96 -5.66 -11.21 -18.38
C LYS A 96 -5.60 -12.53 -19.14
N VAL A 97 -6.50 -13.45 -18.81
CA VAL A 97 -6.70 -14.66 -19.60
C VAL A 97 -7.42 -14.23 -20.87
N VAL A 98 -6.74 -14.30 -22.00
CA VAL A 98 -7.36 -14.06 -23.31
C VAL A 98 -8.28 -15.24 -23.60
N ALA A 99 -9.51 -14.97 -24.04
CA ALA A 99 -10.46 -16.02 -24.40
C ALA A 99 -9.85 -16.95 -25.47
N GLY A 100 -9.85 -18.27 -25.22
CA GLY A 100 -9.20 -19.28 -26.07
C GLY A 100 -7.75 -19.63 -25.70
N ALA A 101 -7.10 -18.86 -24.82
CA ALA A 101 -5.81 -19.26 -24.26
C ALA A 101 -6.03 -20.14 -23.03
N ASN A 102 -5.55 -21.40 -23.10
CA ASN A 102 -5.62 -22.36 -21.99
C ASN A 102 -4.56 -22.05 -20.90
N ARG A 103 -4.38 -20.76 -20.57
CA ARG A 103 -3.47 -20.30 -19.52
C ARG A 103 -4.28 -20.13 -18.25
N LEU A 104 -3.99 -20.96 -17.25
CA LEU A 104 -4.43 -20.74 -15.88
C LEU A 104 -4.03 -19.32 -15.45
N SER A 105 -4.92 -18.66 -14.70
CA SER A 105 -4.68 -17.32 -14.17
C SER A 105 -3.43 -17.34 -13.29
N HIS A 106 -2.32 -16.79 -13.79
CA HIS A 106 -1.10 -16.60 -13.03
C HIS A 106 -1.05 -15.18 -12.48
N TYR A 107 -0.44 -15.03 -11.30
CA TYR A 107 -0.13 -13.72 -10.75
C TYR A 107 0.88 -13.02 -11.65
N VAL A 108 0.69 -11.72 -11.82
CA VAL A 108 1.65 -10.86 -12.52
C VAL A 108 2.57 -10.25 -11.47
N TYR A 109 3.86 -10.17 -11.77
CA TYR A 109 4.84 -9.43 -10.98
C TYR A 109 5.07 -8.02 -11.53
N PRO A 110 5.48 -7.05 -10.70
CA PRO A 110 5.73 -5.68 -11.17
C PRO A 110 6.72 -5.58 -12.33
N ALA A 111 7.74 -6.45 -12.36
CA ALA A 111 8.71 -6.50 -13.46
C ALA A 111 8.07 -6.91 -14.79
N GLU A 112 7.20 -7.91 -14.77
CA GLU A 112 6.47 -8.38 -15.96
C GLU A 112 5.52 -7.30 -16.48
N ALA A 113 4.81 -6.61 -15.58
CA ALA A 113 3.93 -5.51 -15.96
C ALA A 113 4.69 -4.38 -16.67
N ARG A 114 5.89 -4.02 -16.16
CA ARG A 114 6.80 -3.05 -16.79
C ARG A 114 7.27 -3.51 -18.17
N MET A 115 7.74 -4.75 -18.29
CA MET A 115 8.19 -5.31 -19.57
C MET A 115 7.05 -5.37 -20.60
N GLY A 116 5.86 -5.75 -20.17
CA GLY A 116 4.66 -5.80 -20.98
C GLY A 116 4.02 -4.43 -21.25
N LYS A 117 4.63 -3.33 -20.80
CA LYS A 117 4.12 -1.95 -20.92
C LYS A 117 2.65 -1.82 -20.46
N SER A 118 2.34 -2.49 -19.35
CA SER A 118 1.00 -2.60 -18.78
C SER A 118 0.96 -2.09 -17.33
N THR A 119 -0.23 -1.75 -16.85
CA THR A 119 -0.42 -1.28 -15.48
C THR A 119 -0.47 -2.44 -14.49
N TYR A 120 0.40 -2.40 -13.47
CA TYR A 120 0.34 -3.32 -12.34
C TYR A 120 -0.92 -3.05 -11.51
N SER A 121 -1.99 -3.80 -11.80
CA SER A 121 -3.34 -3.51 -11.30
C SER A 121 -4.07 -4.78 -10.85
N GLY A 122 -4.84 -4.63 -9.79
CA GLY A 122 -5.70 -5.66 -9.21
C GLY A 122 -7.17 -5.32 -9.42
N THR A 123 -8.02 -6.31 -9.60
CA THR A 123 -9.46 -6.08 -9.79
C THR A 123 -10.13 -5.72 -8.46
N LEU A 124 -10.87 -4.61 -8.41
CA LEU A 124 -11.74 -4.27 -7.29
C LEU A 124 -13.05 -5.08 -7.40
N HIS A 125 -13.35 -5.84 -6.37
CA HIS A 125 -14.59 -6.55 -6.19
C HIS A 125 -15.44 -5.86 -5.13
N ALA A 126 -16.74 -5.76 -5.39
CA ALA A 126 -17.71 -5.21 -4.48
C ALA A 126 -18.83 -6.20 -4.25
N ARG A 127 -19.20 -6.38 -2.98
CA ARG A 127 -20.41 -7.09 -2.60
C ARG A 127 -21.49 -6.07 -2.26
N ILE A 128 -22.62 -6.16 -2.94
CA ILE A 128 -23.75 -5.24 -2.81
C ILE A 128 -24.96 -6.03 -2.31
N HIS A 129 -25.63 -5.56 -1.28
CA HIS A 129 -26.92 -6.11 -0.86
C HIS A 129 -28.05 -5.27 -1.44
N GLY A 130 -28.98 -5.94 -2.10
CA GLY A 130 -30.25 -5.36 -2.54
C GLY A 130 -31.38 -5.82 -1.63
N GLU A 131 -32.21 -4.88 -1.21
CA GLU A 131 -33.44 -5.12 -0.47
C GLU A 131 -34.60 -4.52 -1.25
N VAL A 132 -35.69 -5.27 -1.37
CA VAL A 132 -36.91 -4.83 -2.05
C VAL A 132 -38.03 -4.79 -1.02
N PHE A 133 -38.74 -3.67 -1.00
CA PHE A 133 -39.87 -3.39 -0.12
C PHE A 133 -41.13 -3.15 -0.95
N ASP A 134 -42.26 -3.65 -0.45
CA ASP A 134 -43.59 -3.36 -0.97
C ASP A 134 -44.01 -1.90 -0.65
N GLN A 135 -45.10 -1.44 -1.24
CA GLN A 135 -45.74 -0.13 -1.03
C GLN A 135 -46.06 0.15 0.45
N ASN A 136 -46.29 -0.90 1.22
CA ASN A 136 -46.56 -0.83 2.67
C ASN A 136 -45.28 -0.80 3.52
N GLY A 137 -44.09 -0.76 2.92
CA GLY A 137 -42.79 -0.79 3.61
C GLY A 137 -42.35 -2.18 4.10
N LYS A 138 -43.07 -3.24 3.74
CA LYS A 138 -42.71 -4.62 4.10
C LYS A 138 -41.57 -5.14 3.22
N LEU A 139 -40.52 -5.69 3.82
CA LEU A 139 -39.45 -6.37 3.09
C LEU A 139 -40.01 -7.62 2.39
N ILE A 140 -39.85 -7.68 1.07
CA ILE A 140 -40.32 -8.80 0.23
C ILE A 140 -39.18 -9.59 -0.40
N GLY A 141 -37.97 -9.04 -0.47
CA GLY A 141 -36.82 -9.75 -1.00
C GLY A 141 -35.49 -9.14 -0.54
N ARG A 142 -34.47 -10.00 -0.38
CA ARG A 142 -33.10 -9.59 -0.11
C ARG A 142 -32.14 -10.49 -0.86
N GLU A 143 -31.22 -9.89 -1.60
CA GLU A 143 -30.22 -10.61 -2.38
C GLU A 143 -28.84 -9.97 -2.23
N SER A 144 -27.79 -10.76 -2.46
CA SER A 144 -26.40 -10.30 -2.51
C SER A 144 -25.88 -10.42 -3.95
N TYR A 145 -25.20 -9.38 -4.41
CA TYR A 145 -24.59 -9.34 -5.73
C TYR A 145 -23.10 -9.09 -5.58
N ASP A 146 -22.30 -10.01 -6.11
CA ASP A 146 -20.87 -9.79 -6.30
C ASP A 146 -20.64 -9.16 -7.68
N ARG A 147 -19.91 -8.04 -7.69
CA ARG A 147 -19.62 -7.27 -8.89
C ARG A 147 -18.14 -6.94 -8.96
N SER A 148 -17.57 -7.08 -10.15
CA SER A 148 -16.25 -6.54 -10.47
C SER A 148 -16.39 -5.09 -10.90
N LEU A 149 -15.73 -4.17 -10.19
CA LEU A 149 -15.74 -2.74 -10.47
C LEU A 149 -14.56 -2.29 -11.37
N GLY A 150 -13.69 -3.22 -11.74
CA GLY A 150 -12.59 -2.98 -12.68
C GLY A 150 -11.19 -2.93 -12.03
N PRO A 151 -10.14 -2.65 -12.81
CA PRO A 151 -8.76 -2.69 -12.34
C PRO A 151 -8.37 -1.41 -11.59
N ILE A 152 -7.68 -1.57 -10.46
CA ILE A 152 -7.11 -0.50 -9.65
C ILE A 152 -5.58 -0.72 -9.54
N PRO A 153 -4.74 0.31 -9.75
CA PRO A 153 -3.30 0.20 -9.53
C PRO A 153 -2.94 -0.24 -8.12
N VAL A 154 -1.97 -1.15 -7.98
CA VAL A 154 -1.53 -1.68 -6.67
C VAL A 154 -0.16 -1.12 -6.31
N MET A 155 0.00 -0.68 -5.08
CA MET A 155 1.28 -0.17 -4.58
C MET A 155 2.33 -1.29 -4.53
N VAL A 156 3.53 -0.98 -5.02
CA VAL A 156 4.69 -1.88 -5.01
C VAL A 156 5.58 -1.52 -3.83
N ARG A 157 6.07 -2.53 -3.10
CA ARG A 157 7.07 -2.35 -2.05
C ARG A 157 8.47 -2.32 -2.65
N VAL A 158 9.31 -1.40 -2.17
CA VAL A 158 10.74 -1.26 -2.52
C VAL A 158 11.61 -2.05 -1.55
#